data_AF-A0A168N3K4-F1
#
_entry.id   AF-A0A168N3K4-F1
#
_cell.length_a   1.000
_cell.length_b   1.000
_cell.length_c   1.000
_cell.angle_alpha   90.00
_cell.angle_beta   90.00
_cell.angle_gamma   90.00
#
_symmetry.space_group_name_H-M   'P 1'
#
loop_
_entity.id
_entity.type
_entity.pdbx_description
1 polymer ?
#
loop_
_entity_poly.entity_id
_entity_poly.type
_entity_poly.pdbx_seq_one_letter_code
_entity_poly.pdbx_strand_id
1 'polypeptide(L)'
;MTAYATERFTAIYGNSQSGYIPLSQGKTFSPANPHYENEAGRTETCDSQGNFSFANIADGSYYIVTMVVWGVPQSAYYTERQGGPLFQRVEVSGGETKRVVLTQN
;
A
#
# COMPACT_ATOMS: atom_id res chain seq x y z
N MET A 1 -2.91 8.35 -11.36
CA MET A 1 -3.33 8.74 -9.99
C MET A 1 -4.37 9.86 -10.06
N THR A 2 -5.40 9.81 -9.23
CA THR A 2 -6.50 10.79 -9.22
C THR A 2 -6.41 11.75 -8.02
N ALA A 3 -7.16 12.86 -8.06
CA ALA A 3 -7.28 13.77 -6.92
C ALA A 3 -7.87 13.05 -5.69
N TYR A 4 -8.92 12.24 -5.88
CA TYR A 4 -9.53 11.41 -4.83
C TYR A 4 -8.51 10.49 -4.15
N ALA A 5 -7.65 9.82 -4.94
CA ALA A 5 -6.60 8.98 -4.39
C ALA A 5 -5.67 9.80 -3.48
N THR A 6 -5.18 10.94 -3.98
CA THR A 6 -4.28 11.81 -3.23
C THR A 6 -4.89 12.33 -1.93
N GLU A 7 -6.16 12.73 -1.95
CA GLU A 7 -6.91 13.14 -0.78
C GLU A 7 -7.03 12.00 0.24
N ARG A 8 -7.45 10.81 -0.22
CA ARG A 8 -7.56 9.61 0.62
C ARG A 8 -6.24 9.27 1.31
N PHE A 9 -5.13 9.20 0.57
CA PHE A 9 -3.83 8.86 1.17
C PHE A 9 -3.36 9.95 2.14
N THR A 10 -3.56 11.22 1.81
CA THR A 10 -3.22 12.33 2.72
C THR A 10 -4.04 12.29 4.01
N ALA A 11 -5.33 11.99 3.93
CA ALA A 11 -6.20 11.89 5.11
C ALA A 11 -5.85 10.69 6.01
N ILE A 12 -5.51 9.54 5.41
CA ILE A 12 -5.16 8.32 6.15
C ILE A 12 -3.75 8.46 6.75
N TYR A 13 -2.75 8.79 5.94
CA TYR A 13 -1.32 8.72 6.31
C TYR A 13 -0.69 10.08 6.66
N GLY A 14 -1.44 11.18 6.56
CA GLY A 14 -0.93 12.55 6.76
C GLY A 14 -0.11 13.10 5.59
N ASN A 15 0.14 12.29 4.55
CA ASN A 15 0.86 12.70 3.34
C ASN A 15 0.48 11.78 2.14
N SER A 16 0.96 12.15 0.95
CA SER A 16 0.68 11.45 -0.31
C SER A 16 1.94 10.87 -0.99
N GLN A 17 3.03 10.67 -0.25
CA GLN A 17 4.29 10.17 -0.80
C GLN A 17 4.60 8.74 -0.34
N SER A 18 4.47 8.47 0.96
CA SER A 18 4.65 7.13 1.50
C SER A 18 4.11 7.08 2.93
N GLY A 19 3.87 5.87 3.44
CA GLY A 19 3.49 5.74 4.83
C GLY A 19 3.14 4.32 5.21
N TYR A 20 3.03 4.14 6.52
CA TYR A 20 2.65 2.91 7.18
C TYR A 20 1.72 3.27 8.34
N ILE A 21 0.71 2.44 8.58
CA ILE A 21 -0.15 2.55 9.76
C ILE A 21 -0.14 1.20 10.47
N PRO A 22 0.26 1.12 11.75
CA PRO A 22 0.16 -0.13 12.49
C PRO A 22 -1.32 -0.51 12.67
N LEU A 23 -1.62 -1.80 12.67
CA LEU A 23 -2.98 -2.33 12.88
C LEU A 23 -3.68 -1.73 14.11
N SER A 24 -2.92 -1.46 15.18
CA SER A 24 -3.43 -0.85 16.41
C SER A 24 -3.97 0.58 16.25
N GLN A 25 -3.62 1.27 15.16
CA GLN A 25 -4.03 2.64 14.86
C GLN A 25 -4.96 2.73 13.64
N GLY A 26 -5.58 1.62 13.23
CA GLY A 26 -6.40 1.54 12.01
C GLY A 26 -7.23 2.79 11.73
N LYS A 27 -7.03 3.38 10.54
CA LYS A 27 -7.74 4.57 10.08
C LYS A 27 -8.64 4.24 8.91
N THR A 28 -9.81 4.86 8.90
CA THR A 28 -10.75 4.82 7.77
C THR A 28 -10.80 6.18 7.08
N PHE A 29 -11.25 6.21 5.83
CA PHE A 29 -11.46 7.43 5.06
C PHE A 29 -12.93 7.55 4.67
N SER A 30 -13.46 8.77 4.71
CA SER A 30 -14.80 9.11 4.26
C SER A 30 -14.74 10.40 3.42
N PRO A 31 -15.44 10.48 2.28
CA PRO A 31 -16.38 9.50 1.74
C PRO A 31 -15.70 8.29 1.08
N ALA A 32 -16.28 7.10 1.30
CA ALA A 32 -15.89 5.91 0.57
C ALA A 32 -16.26 6.05 -0.92
N ASN A 33 -15.45 5.46 -1.80
CA ASN A 33 -15.71 5.39 -3.23
C ASN A 33 -15.55 3.94 -3.68
N PRO A 34 -16.65 3.18 -3.79
CA PRO A 34 -16.61 1.76 -4.13
C PRO A 34 -15.93 1.46 -5.47
N HIS A 35 -16.07 2.34 -6.47
CA HIS A 35 -15.37 2.17 -7.75
C HIS A 35 -13.86 2.29 -7.57
N TYR A 36 -13.39 3.25 -6.76
CA TYR A 36 -11.97 3.35 -6.44
C TYR A 36 -11.47 2.14 -5.65
N GLU A 37 -12.25 1.64 -4.70
CA GLU A 37 -11.82 0.56 -3.80
C GLU A 37 -11.84 -0.82 -4.45
N ASN A 38 -12.79 -1.06 -5.36
CA ASN A 38 -13.00 -2.39 -5.94
C ASN A 38 -12.45 -2.53 -7.36
N GLU A 39 -12.34 -1.43 -8.11
CA GLU A 39 -12.10 -1.48 -9.56
C GLU A 39 -10.89 -0.65 -10.01
N ALA A 40 -10.41 0.28 -9.18
CA ALA A 40 -9.28 1.12 -9.56
C ALA A 40 -7.93 0.48 -9.18
N GLY A 41 -7.34 -0.26 -10.11
CA GLY A 41 -5.94 -0.68 -10.00
C GLY A 41 -5.61 -2.00 -10.69
N ARG A 42 -4.39 -2.47 -10.42
CA ARG A 42 -3.93 -3.82 -10.76
C ARG A 42 -3.45 -4.47 -9.47
N THR A 43 -3.73 -5.75 -9.31
CA THR A 43 -3.35 -6.53 -8.13
C THR A 43 -2.46 -7.68 -8.56
N GLU A 44 -1.36 -7.87 -7.84
CA GLU A 44 -0.46 -9.01 -7.98
C GLU A 44 -0.24 -9.62 -6.60
N THR A 45 0.02 -10.93 -6.55
CA THR A 45 0.38 -11.62 -5.30
C THR A 45 1.90 -11.73 -5.24
N CYS A 46 2.49 -11.36 -4.10
CA CYS A 46 3.93 -11.52 -3.92
C CYS A 46 4.35 -13.00 -3.93
N ASP A 47 5.58 -13.27 -4.33
CA ASP A 47 6.19 -14.59 -4.17
C ASP A 47 6.54 -14.89 -2.70
N SER A 48 7.11 -16.07 -2.42
CA SER A 48 7.50 -16.49 -1.07
C SER A 48 8.60 -15.64 -0.42
N GLN A 49 9.29 -14.81 -1.21
CA GLN A 49 10.33 -13.89 -0.77
C GLN A 49 9.80 -12.45 -0.64
N GLY A 50 8.52 -12.21 -0.95
CA GLY A 50 7.90 -10.89 -0.92
C GLY A 50 8.14 -10.05 -2.18
N ASN A 51 8.71 -10.62 -3.24
CA ASN A 51 8.87 -9.90 -4.50
C ASN A 51 7.55 -9.83 -5.27
N PHE A 52 7.36 -8.74 -6.00
CA PHE A 52 6.24 -8.53 -6.90
C PHE A 52 6.71 -7.81 -8.17
N SER A 53 5.96 -7.96 -9.26
CA SER A 53 6.26 -7.27 -10.51
C SER A 53 4.99 -6.92 -11.27
N PHE A 54 4.96 -5.70 -11.81
CA PHE A 54 3.92 -5.27 -12.74
C PHE A 54 4.57 -4.98 -14.10
N ALA A 55 4.07 -5.62 -15.16
CA ALA A 55 4.53 -5.41 -16.53
C ALA A 55 3.54 -4.53 -17.32
N ASN A 56 4.04 -3.81 -18.34
CA ASN A 56 3.22 -2.98 -19.24
C ASN A 56 2.39 -1.93 -18.49
N ILE A 57 3.05 -1.19 -17.59
CA ILE A 57 2.44 -0.05 -16.89
C ILE A 57 2.60 1.18 -17.77
N ALA A 58 1.48 1.89 -18.00
CA ALA A 58 1.50 3.13 -18.74
C ALA A 58 2.28 4.22 -17.98
N ASP A 59 2.74 5.23 -18.71
CA ASP A 59 3.41 6.37 -18.10
C ASP A 59 2.44 7.14 -17.19
N GLY A 60 2.92 7.51 -15.99
CA GLY A 60 2.16 8.27 -15.02
C GLY A 60 2.54 8.01 -13.57
N SER A 61 1.81 8.66 -12.65
CA SER A 61 1.96 8.46 -11.21
C SER A 61 0.98 7.42 -10.66
N TYR A 62 1.47 6.58 -9.76
CA TYR A 62 0.74 5.48 -9.14
C TYR A 62 1.01 5.42 -7.64
N TYR A 63 0.07 4.88 -6.88
CA TYR A 63 0.30 4.41 -5.53
C TYR A 63 0.46 2.89 -5.56
N ILE A 64 1.55 2.39 -5.01
CA ILE A 64 1.71 0.96 -4.72
C ILE A 64 1.33 0.78 -3.26
N VAL A 65 0.42 -0.15 -3.00
CA VAL A 65 -0.16 -0.40 -1.68
C VAL A 65 -0.06 -1.87 -1.38
N THR A 66 0.28 -2.22 -0.15
CA THR A 66 0.23 -3.60 0.33
C THR A 66 -0.13 -3.63 1.81
N MET A 67 -0.54 -4.80 2.28
CA MET A 67 -0.80 -5.06 3.69
C MET A 67 0.07 -6.22 4.13
N VAL A 68 1.00 -5.94 5.06
CA VAL A 68 1.90 -6.96 5.61
C VAL A 68 1.62 -7.08 7.09
N VAL A 69 1.20 -8.27 7.52
CA VAL A 69 0.83 -8.54 8.91
C VAL A 69 1.40 -9.89 9.34
N TRP A 70 1.98 -9.92 10.53
CA TRP A 70 2.54 -11.13 11.13
C TRP A 70 2.10 -11.29 12.58
N GLY A 71 2.23 -12.51 13.10
CA GLY A 71 2.00 -12.82 14.51
C GLY A 71 3.30 -12.83 15.28
N VAL A 72 3.34 -12.18 16.44
CA VAL A 72 4.44 -12.26 17.41
C VAL A 72 3.93 -12.96 18.66
N PRO A 73 4.43 -14.16 19.00
CA PRO A 73 4.08 -14.84 20.23
C PRO A 73 4.53 -14.02 21.43
N GLN A 74 3.59 -13.62 22.28
CA GLN A 74 3.87 -12.89 23.53
C GLN A 74 3.82 -13.84 24.74
N SER A 75 3.05 -14.92 24.64
CA SER A 75 3.01 -16.01 25.62
C SER A 75 2.57 -17.31 24.97
N ALA A 76 2.53 -18.40 25.75
CA ALA A 76 2.01 -19.70 25.27
C ALA A 76 0.55 -19.65 24.78
N TYR A 77 -0.23 -18.63 25.17
CA TYR A 77 -1.66 -18.52 24.84
C TYR A 77 -2.03 -17.24 24.11
N TYR A 78 -1.06 -16.37 23.79
CA TYR A 78 -1.31 -15.09 23.16
C TYR A 78 -0.28 -14.77 22.08
N THR A 79 -0.77 -14.49 20.88
CA THR A 79 0.01 -13.98 19.75
C THR A 79 -0.55 -12.61 19.38
N GLU A 80 0.31 -11.60 19.49
CA GLU A 80 -0.03 -10.25 19.07
C GLU A 80 0.10 -10.14 17.55
N ARG A 81 -0.85 -9.48 16.88
CA ARG A 81 -0.74 -9.18 15.45
C ARG A 81 -0.04 -7.84 15.26
N GLN A 82 1.03 -7.85 14.50
CA GLN A 82 1.83 -6.67 14.16
C GLN A 82 1.86 -6.43 12.66
N GLY A 83 2.35 -5.26 12.26
CA GLY A 83 2.31 -4.80 10.88
C GLY A 83 1.07 -3.98 10.57
N GLY A 84 0.72 -3.90 9.30
CA GLY A 84 -0.36 -3.06 8.80
C GLY A 84 -0.20 -2.70 7.32
N PRO A 85 -1.06 -1.82 6.79
CA PRO A 85 -0.93 -1.32 5.43
C PRO A 85 0.25 -0.36 5.30
N LEU A 86 0.93 -0.45 4.15
CA LEU A 86 1.93 0.52 3.72
C LEU A 86 1.71 0.90 2.26
N PHE A 87 2.16 2.10 1.90
CA PHE A 87 2.10 2.57 0.53
C PHE A 87 3.30 3.43 0.16
N GLN A 88 3.52 3.55 -1.14
CA GLN A 88 4.47 4.47 -1.73
C GLN A 88 3.97 5.01 -3.06
N ARG A 89 4.18 6.30 -3.30
CA ARG A 89 3.98 6.95 -4.59
C ARG A 89 5.17 6.66 -5.50
N VAL A 90 4.87 6.30 -6.74
CA VAL A 90 5.87 6.10 -7.79
C VAL A 90 5.43 6.80 -9.06
N GLU A 91 6.41 7.18 -9.86
CA GLU A 91 6.21 7.70 -11.22
C GLU A 91 6.88 6.74 -12.17
N VAL A 92 6.18 6.34 -13.22
CA VAL A 92 6.67 5.47 -14.29
C VAL A 92 6.69 6.29 -15.56
N SER A 93 7.77 6.23 -16.32
CA SER A 93 7.88 6.96 -17.59
C SER A 93 8.78 6.25 -18.58
N GLY A 94 8.52 6.41 -19.87
CA GLY A 94 9.42 5.98 -20.94
C GLY A 94 9.65 4.47 -20.99
N GLY A 95 8.70 3.67 -20.50
CA GLY A 95 8.82 2.20 -20.47
C GLY A 95 9.89 1.67 -19.51
N GLU A 96 10.31 2.47 -18.52
CA GLU A 96 11.36 2.07 -17.57
C GLU A 96 10.96 0.86 -16.69
N THR A 97 11.95 0.07 -16.28
CA THR A 97 11.78 -0.85 -15.15
C THR A 97 12.18 -0.15 -13.86
N LYS A 98 11.19 0.14 -13.02
CA LYS A 98 11.40 0.80 -11.73
C LYS A 98 11.45 -0.20 -10.59
N ARG A 99 12.58 -0.25 -9.88
CA ARG A 99 12.70 -1.02 -8.64
C ARG A 99 12.18 -0.19 -7.46
N VAL A 100 11.29 -0.78 -6.67
CA VAL A 100 10.68 -0.16 -5.51
C VAL A 100 10.86 -1.09 -4.31
N VAL A 101 11.16 -0.53 -3.14
CA VAL A 101 11.20 -1.25 -1.87
C VAL A 101 10.17 -0.63 -0.96
N LEU A 102 9.13 -1.41 -0.64
CA LEU A 102 8.09 -1.01 0.28
C LEU A 102 8.49 -1.41 1.70
N THR A 103 8.77 -0.41 2.53
CA THR A 103 9.19 -0.61 3.93
C THR A 103 8.63 0.48 4.83
N GLN A 104 8.50 0.18 6.13
CA GLN A 104 8.29 1.18 7.16
C GLN A 104 9.63 1.91 7.37
N ASN A 105 9.69 3.22 7.09
CA ASN A 105 10.81 4.10 7.45
C ASN A 105 10.50 4.84 8.75
#